data_AF-A0A101WMN4-F1
#
_entry.id   AF-A0A101WMN4-F1
#
_cell.length_a   1.000
_cell.length_b   1.000
_cell.length_c   1.000
_cell.angle_alpha   90.00
_cell.angle_beta   90.00
_cell.angle_gamma   90.00
#
_symmetry.space_group_name_H-M   'P 1'
#
loop_
_entity.id
_entity.type
_entity.pdbx_description
1 polymer ?
#
loop_
_entity_poly.entity_id
_entity_poly.type
_entity_poly.pdbx_seq_one_letter_code
_entity_poly.pdbx_strand_id
1 'polypeptide(L)'
;MFQRPIIMYIRRIWVLGGMAVFIIMLIGAGSVKLTSSFSSSLKNKVIVIDPGHGGADPGAQNSGLKEKDINLDISLRIRKSLESKGCIVILTREVDKDFYLPGCVLGRMAKRAELDKRIGLATESNADLFISVHTNSFPRSSTYGMETYYHLKSSTGKALAELIQKQLTLLQTDNKRKSKAGDYYIINQSQIPAVLVEVGFISNPRERNLLLTNNYRDSIADAIGTGIEHYFNVFPQGVQESVQTISQEGPPVYSKDAYKLYFPNSDLESLVPEDRHINRLVWSKLTLLQKSNLVLGELIQGPLTVTSTRTIAPTTKILSLTIRNGVAIIDFSKDIRDDFPGGALVEDITIKSIVWSMTQIPGINGVSILINGEYGDSIGGHILLDHTFPVQP
;
A
#
# COMPACT_ATOMS: atom_id res chain seq x y z
N MET A 1 76.60 -37.24 -47.67
CA MET A 1 76.62 -36.83 -46.25
C MET A 1 75.54 -35.76 -46.03
N PHE A 2 74.55 -36.10 -45.19
CA PHE A 2 73.62 -35.22 -44.46
C PHE A 2 72.69 -34.29 -45.26
N GLN A 3 71.53 -34.79 -45.71
CA GLN A 3 70.24 -34.78 -44.98
C GLN A 3 69.85 -33.43 -44.34
N ARG A 4 69.33 -32.48 -45.13
CA ARG A 4 68.60 -31.30 -44.61
C ARG A 4 67.32 -30.83 -45.38
N PRO A 5 66.63 -31.60 -46.23
CA PRO A 5 65.28 -31.18 -46.67
C PRO A 5 64.12 -31.81 -45.87
N ILE A 6 64.33 -32.97 -45.23
CA ILE A 6 63.24 -33.76 -44.61
C ILE A 6 62.78 -33.17 -43.26
N ILE A 7 63.68 -32.58 -42.46
CA ILE A 7 63.36 -32.03 -41.13
C ILE A 7 62.46 -30.78 -41.23
N MET A 8 62.61 -29.96 -42.28
CA MET A 8 61.75 -28.79 -42.49
C MET A 8 60.33 -29.15 -42.94
N TYR A 9 60.18 -30.24 -43.71
CA TYR A 9 58.86 -30.68 -44.17
C TYR A 9 58.05 -31.31 -43.04
N ILE A 10 58.70 -32.09 -42.17
CA ILE A 10 58.06 -32.69 -41.00
C ILE A 10 57.59 -31.59 -40.02
N ARG A 11 58.39 -30.56 -39.74
CA ARG A 11 57.99 -29.44 -38.86
C ARG A 11 56.78 -28.64 -39.37
N ARG A 12 56.62 -28.48 -40.70
CA ARG A 12 55.45 -27.79 -41.29
C ARG A 12 54.16 -28.60 -41.16
N ILE A 13 54.23 -29.93 -41.27
CA ILE A 13 53.08 -30.83 -41.14
C ILE A 13 52.58 -30.87 -39.69
N TRP A 14 53.48 -30.88 -38.70
CA TRP A 14 53.08 -30.83 -37.27
C TRP A 14 52.48 -29.49 -36.85
N VAL A 15 52.94 -28.37 -37.43
CA VAL A 15 52.36 -27.03 -37.15
C VAL A 15 50.98 -26.88 -37.80
N LEU A 16 50.80 -27.35 -39.04
CA LEU A 16 49.50 -27.32 -39.72
C LEU A 16 48.49 -28.31 -39.10
N GLY A 17 48.94 -29.50 -38.69
CA GLY A 17 48.13 -30.48 -37.96
C GLY A 17 47.73 -29.98 -36.57
N GLY A 18 48.64 -29.33 -35.83
CA GLY A 18 48.35 -28.71 -34.54
C GLY A 18 47.36 -27.55 -34.63
N MET A 19 47.47 -26.72 -35.66
CA MET A 19 46.50 -25.65 -35.93
C MET A 19 45.13 -26.19 -36.33
N ALA A 20 45.05 -27.26 -37.12
CA ALA A 20 43.78 -27.88 -37.49
C ALA A 20 43.06 -28.48 -36.27
N VAL A 21 43.79 -29.14 -35.36
CA VAL A 21 43.24 -29.67 -34.10
C VAL A 21 42.80 -28.54 -33.16
N PHE A 22 43.54 -27.42 -33.11
CA PHE A 22 43.16 -26.25 -32.31
C PHE A 22 41.91 -25.54 -32.87
N ILE A 23 41.78 -25.45 -34.20
CA ILE A 23 40.58 -24.91 -34.87
C ILE A 23 39.38 -25.85 -34.69
N ILE A 24 39.57 -27.17 -34.75
CA ILE A 24 38.51 -28.15 -34.48
C ILE A 24 38.10 -28.13 -32.99
N MET A 25 39.02 -27.89 -32.05
CA MET A 25 38.70 -27.62 -30.64
C MET A 25 37.94 -26.31 -30.45
N LEU A 26 38.26 -25.25 -31.20
CA LEU A 26 37.53 -23.97 -31.15
C LEU A 26 36.13 -24.07 -31.77
N ILE A 27 35.95 -24.87 -32.83
CA ILE A 27 34.64 -25.13 -33.45
C ILE A 27 33.82 -26.11 -32.59
N GLY A 28 34.46 -27.08 -31.94
CA GLY A 28 33.84 -28.05 -31.04
C GLY A 28 33.45 -27.48 -29.67
N ALA A 29 34.17 -26.47 -29.16
CA ALA A 29 33.83 -25.75 -27.93
C ALA A 29 32.78 -24.64 -28.14
N GLY A 30 32.54 -24.23 -29.40
CA GLY A 30 31.63 -23.14 -29.76
C GLY A 30 30.14 -23.52 -29.90
N SER A 31 29.77 -24.77 -29.61
CA SER A 31 28.38 -25.24 -29.67
C SER A 31 27.92 -25.89 -28.38
N VAL A 32 28.28 -25.31 -27.23
CA VAL A 32 27.34 -25.39 -26.12
C VAL A 32 26.16 -24.53 -26.56
N LYS A 33 25.08 -25.15 -27.04
CA LYS A 33 23.77 -24.52 -27.02
C LYS A 33 23.51 -24.18 -25.56
N LEU A 34 23.93 -22.99 -25.13
CA LEU A 34 23.43 -22.31 -23.95
C LEU A 34 21.99 -21.91 -24.26
N THR A 35 21.14 -22.91 -24.49
CA THR A 35 19.72 -22.79 -24.27
C THR A 35 19.50 -22.86 -22.77
N SER A 36 20.09 -21.94 -22.00
CA SER A 36 19.38 -21.46 -20.83
C SER A 36 18.18 -20.75 -21.41
N SER A 37 17.09 -21.49 -21.57
CA SER A 37 15.79 -20.86 -21.67
C SER A 37 15.67 -20.04 -20.38
N PHE A 38 15.97 -18.74 -20.47
CA PHE A 38 15.48 -17.78 -19.51
C PHE A 38 13.97 -17.78 -19.70
N SER A 39 13.30 -18.82 -19.21
CA SER A 39 11.88 -18.75 -18.94
C SER A 39 11.79 -17.70 -17.86
N SER A 40 11.30 -16.52 -18.22
CA SER A 40 11.03 -15.47 -17.23
C SER A 40 10.27 -16.10 -16.07
N SER A 41 10.68 -15.82 -14.83
CA SER A 41 9.97 -16.27 -13.62
C SER A 41 8.52 -15.82 -13.58
N LEU A 42 8.18 -14.84 -14.42
CA LEU A 42 6.87 -14.27 -14.65
C LEU A 42 6.01 -15.00 -15.68
N LYS A 43 6.59 -15.93 -16.45
CA LYS A 43 5.86 -16.61 -17.52
C LYS A 43 4.65 -17.36 -16.97
N ASN A 44 3.47 -17.08 -17.55
CA ASN A 44 2.17 -17.63 -17.18
C ASN A 44 1.69 -17.25 -15.77
N LYS A 45 2.36 -16.33 -15.06
CA LYS A 45 1.86 -15.81 -13.80
C LYS A 45 0.67 -14.89 -14.04
N VAL A 46 -0.40 -15.10 -13.30
CA VAL A 46 -1.64 -14.31 -13.40
C VAL A 46 -1.59 -13.22 -12.34
N ILE A 47 -1.58 -11.96 -12.74
CA ILE A 47 -1.51 -10.83 -11.81
C ILE A 47 -2.74 -9.96 -12.02
N VAL A 48 -3.50 -9.76 -10.94
CA VAL A 48 -4.56 -8.76 -10.94
C VAL A 48 -3.99 -7.42 -10.51
N ILE A 49 -4.24 -6.40 -11.32
CA ILE A 49 -3.92 -5.02 -11.01
C ILE A 49 -5.23 -4.27 -10.82
N ASP A 50 -5.35 -3.58 -9.70
CA ASP A 50 -6.49 -2.77 -9.34
C ASP A 50 -6.13 -1.28 -9.38
N PRO A 51 -6.49 -0.55 -10.44
CA PRO A 51 -6.39 0.90 -10.42
C PRO A 51 -7.43 1.45 -9.44
N GLY A 52 -6.97 1.97 -8.30
CA GLY A 52 -7.83 2.51 -7.24
C GLY A 52 -8.81 3.56 -7.76
N HIS A 53 -9.96 3.69 -7.08
CA HIS A 53 -11.05 4.62 -7.45
C HIS A 53 -11.62 4.35 -8.86
N GLY A 54 -12.26 5.34 -9.48
CA GLY A 54 -12.84 5.25 -10.83
C GLY A 54 -14.27 5.78 -10.92
N GLY A 55 -14.65 6.30 -12.09
CA GLY A 55 -15.99 6.83 -12.33
C GLY A 55 -16.29 8.07 -11.48
N ALA A 56 -17.37 8.01 -10.72
CA ALA A 56 -17.81 9.04 -9.79
C ALA A 56 -16.89 9.20 -8.58
N ASP A 57 -16.03 8.22 -8.26
CA ASP A 57 -15.01 8.30 -7.22
C ASP A 57 -13.70 8.83 -7.82
N PRO A 58 -13.35 10.12 -7.63
CA PRO A 58 -12.12 10.70 -8.18
C PRO A 58 -10.86 10.34 -7.39
N GLY A 59 -11.01 9.79 -6.17
CA GLY A 59 -9.95 9.77 -5.16
C GLY A 59 -9.50 11.19 -4.77
N ALA A 60 -8.25 11.31 -4.31
CA ALA A 60 -7.66 12.60 -4.01
C ALA A 60 -7.56 13.52 -5.25
N GLN A 61 -7.73 14.82 -5.05
CA GLN A 61 -7.71 15.82 -6.12
C GLN A 61 -6.83 17.01 -5.74
N ASN A 62 -5.97 17.44 -6.66
CA ASN A 62 -5.19 18.66 -6.48
C ASN A 62 -4.84 19.29 -7.82
N SER A 63 -5.07 20.60 -7.97
CA SER A 63 -4.68 21.37 -9.16
C SER A 63 -5.18 20.76 -10.49
N GLY A 64 -6.41 20.23 -10.49
CA GLY A 64 -7.03 19.62 -11.67
C GLY A 64 -6.61 18.17 -11.95
N LEU A 65 -5.62 17.65 -11.23
CA LEU A 65 -5.22 16.24 -11.29
C LEU A 65 -6.09 15.42 -10.34
N LYS A 66 -6.50 14.23 -10.78
CA LYS A 66 -7.30 13.27 -10.01
C LYS A 66 -6.52 11.98 -9.85
N GLU A 67 -6.53 11.45 -8.63
CA GLU A 67 -5.90 10.18 -8.28
C GLU A 67 -6.33 9.06 -9.23
N LYS A 68 -7.64 8.92 -9.50
CA LYS A 68 -8.16 7.84 -10.37
C LYS A 68 -7.52 7.79 -11.77
N ASP A 69 -7.10 8.94 -12.31
CA ASP A 69 -6.55 9.06 -13.65
C ASP A 69 -5.07 8.63 -13.66
N ILE A 70 -4.32 9.01 -12.61
CA ILE A 70 -2.93 8.57 -12.39
C ILE A 70 -2.90 7.07 -12.17
N ASN A 71 -3.77 6.56 -11.30
CA ASN A 71 -3.84 5.14 -10.95
C ASN A 71 -4.09 4.28 -12.18
N LEU A 72 -5.02 4.70 -13.06
CA LEU A 72 -5.33 4.00 -14.30
C LEU A 72 -4.14 3.99 -15.27
N ASP A 73 -3.55 5.15 -15.51
CA ASP A 73 -2.44 5.27 -16.47
C ASP A 73 -1.22 4.46 -16.04
N ILE A 74 -0.83 4.53 -14.76
CA ILE A 74 0.28 3.72 -14.23
C ILE A 74 -0.07 2.23 -14.30
N SER A 75 -1.30 1.83 -13.95
CA SER A 75 -1.72 0.41 -14.01
C SER A 75 -1.66 -0.17 -15.43
N LEU A 76 -2.06 0.61 -16.44
CA LEU A 76 -1.96 0.22 -17.85
C LEU A 76 -0.50 0.03 -18.28
N ARG A 77 0.43 0.85 -17.75
CA ARG A 77 1.87 0.72 -17.99
C ARG A 77 2.46 -0.50 -17.28
N ILE A 78 2.05 -0.76 -16.03
CA ILE A 78 2.46 -1.97 -15.30
C ILE A 78 2.04 -3.21 -16.08
N ARG A 79 0.78 -3.25 -16.58
CA ARG A 79 0.29 -4.31 -17.46
C ARG A 79 1.23 -4.53 -18.64
N LYS A 80 1.51 -3.47 -19.41
CA LYS A 80 2.40 -3.55 -20.58
C LYS A 80 3.79 -4.09 -20.21
N SER A 81 4.36 -3.63 -19.09
CA SER A 81 5.67 -4.07 -18.60
C SER A 81 5.67 -5.56 -18.25
N LEU A 82 4.66 -6.03 -17.51
CA LEU A 82 4.55 -7.44 -17.08
C LEU A 82 4.18 -8.40 -18.22
N GLU A 83 3.26 -8.02 -19.11
CA GLU A 83 2.88 -8.83 -20.28
C GLU A 83 4.07 -9.03 -21.22
N SER A 84 4.95 -8.03 -21.36
CA SER A 84 6.19 -8.16 -22.14
C SER A 84 7.14 -9.23 -21.58
N LYS A 85 6.99 -9.57 -20.29
CA LYS A 85 7.75 -10.62 -19.60
C LYS A 85 6.99 -11.96 -19.53
N GLY A 86 5.80 -12.06 -20.14
CA GLY A 86 5.02 -13.27 -20.24
C GLY A 86 4.00 -13.50 -19.12
N CYS A 87 3.72 -12.50 -18.28
CA CYS A 87 2.58 -12.54 -17.37
C CYS A 87 1.25 -12.46 -18.12
N ILE A 88 0.21 -12.99 -17.49
CA ILE A 88 -1.18 -12.69 -17.81
C ILE A 88 -1.63 -11.62 -16.82
N VAL A 89 -1.99 -10.44 -17.31
CA VAL A 89 -2.39 -9.33 -16.44
C VAL A 89 -3.88 -9.03 -16.62
N ILE A 90 -4.60 -8.96 -15.52
CA ILE A 90 -6.02 -8.66 -15.48
C ILE A 90 -6.19 -7.35 -14.71
N LEU A 91 -6.79 -6.35 -15.35
CA LEU A 91 -7.11 -5.09 -14.69
C LEU A 91 -8.55 -5.14 -14.15
N THR A 92 -8.78 -4.66 -12.93
CA THR A 92 -10.16 -4.50 -12.43
C THR A 92 -10.92 -3.52 -13.32
N ARG A 93 -10.27 -2.42 -13.76
CA ARG A 93 -10.80 -1.49 -14.77
C ARG A 93 -9.74 -1.09 -15.79
N GLU A 94 -10.15 -0.96 -17.05
CA GLU A 94 -9.29 -0.49 -18.16
C GLU A 94 -9.65 0.91 -18.66
N VAL A 95 -10.76 1.46 -18.18
CA VAL A 95 -11.28 2.78 -18.52
C VAL A 95 -11.75 3.49 -17.26
N ASP A 96 -11.99 4.80 -17.35
CA ASP A 96 -12.67 5.55 -16.29
C ASP A 96 -14.14 5.14 -16.26
N LYS A 97 -14.46 4.21 -15.36
CA LYS A 97 -15.82 3.73 -15.13
C LYS A 97 -16.04 3.56 -13.64
N ASP A 98 -17.28 3.79 -13.26
CA ASP A 98 -17.79 3.29 -12.01
C ASP A 98 -17.74 1.76 -12.00
N PHE A 99 -17.33 1.18 -10.87
CA PHE A 99 -17.63 -0.21 -10.58
C PHE A 99 -19.02 -0.39 -9.95
N TYR A 100 -19.74 0.72 -9.71
CA TYR A 100 -21.12 0.72 -9.25
C TYR A 100 -21.95 -0.21 -10.14
N LEU A 101 -22.58 -1.21 -9.51
CA LEU A 101 -23.66 -1.97 -10.11
C LEU A 101 -24.73 -0.96 -10.54
N PRO A 102 -24.98 -0.74 -11.86
CA PRO A 102 -25.97 0.23 -12.28
C PRO A 102 -27.34 -0.14 -11.72
N GLY A 103 -27.90 0.71 -10.86
CA GLY A 103 -29.29 0.61 -10.38
C GLY A 103 -29.55 -0.18 -9.09
N CYS A 104 -28.53 -0.69 -8.37
CA CYS A 104 -28.80 -1.63 -7.27
C CYS A 104 -28.59 -1.08 -5.85
N VAL A 105 -27.58 -0.23 -5.59
CA VAL A 105 -27.38 0.33 -4.23
C VAL A 105 -26.61 1.66 -4.31
N LEU A 106 -27.00 2.65 -3.50
CA LEU A 106 -26.20 3.85 -3.20
C LEU A 106 -25.62 3.71 -1.78
N GLY A 107 -24.47 4.34 -1.53
CA GLY A 107 -23.82 4.32 -0.21
C GLY A 107 -23.09 3.01 0.10
N ARG A 108 -22.94 2.71 1.39
CA ARG A 108 -22.06 1.65 1.93
C ARG A 108 -22.07 0.30 1.22
N MET A 109 -23.26 -0.29 1.02
CA MET A 109 -23.37 -1.63 0.44
C MET A 109 -22.90 -1.64 -1.01
N ALA A 110 -23.01 -0.52 -1.72
CA ALA A 110 -22.49 -0.36 -3.07
C ALA A 110 -20.97 -0.38 -3.08
N LYS A 111 -20.33 0.38 -2.17
CA LYS A 111 -18.86 0.44 -2.07
C LYS A 111 -18.27 -0.90 -1.66
N ARG A 112 -18.88 -1.57 -0.67
CA ARG A 112 -18.46 -2.92 -0.27
C ARG A 112 -18.61 -3.94 -1.40
N ALA A 113 -19.78 -3.98 -2.05
CA ALA A 113 -20.01 -4.90 -3.17
C ALA A 113 -19.06 -4.61 -4.35
N GLU A 114 -18.72 -3.33 -4.59
CA GLU A 114 -17.68 -2.95 -5.55
C GLU A 114 -16.31 -3.53 -5.18
N LEU A 115 -15.87 -3.32 -3.94
CA LEU A 115 -14.57 -3.80 -3.48
C LEU A 115 -14.51 -5.33 -3.49
N ASP A 116 -15.60 -6.00 -3.07
CA ASP A 116 -15.75 -7.45 -3.14
C ASP A 116 -15.63 -7.95 -4.58
N LYS A 117 -16.20 -7.24 -5.56
CA LYS A 117 -16.07 -7.59 -6.97
C LYS A 117 -14.65 -7.41 -7.50
N ARG A 118 -13.94 -6.36 -7.08
CA ARG A 118 -12.52 -6.14 -7.43
C ARG A 118 -11.65 -7.29 -6.94
N ILE A 119 -11.89 -7.75 -5.71
CA ILE A 119 -11.18 -8.88 -5.10
C ILE A 119 -11.60 -10.21 -5.72
N GLY A 120 -12.90 -10.38 -5.98
CA GLY A 120 -13.49 -11.56 -6.60
C GLY A 120 -12.86 -11.88 -7.95
N LEU A 121 -12.49 -10.86 -8.75
CA LEU A 121 -11.75 -11.05 -10.00
C LEU A 121 -10.44 -11.84 -9.79
N ALA A 122 -9.72 -11.60 -8.69
CA ALA A 122 -8.47 -12.30 -8.39
C ALA A 122 -8.71 -13.77 -8.03
N THR A 123 -9.78 -14.05 -7.28
CA THR A 123 -10.20 -15.42 -6.96
C THR A 123 -10.67 -16.15 -8.21
N GLU A 124 -11.54 -15.52 -9.02
CA GLU A 124 -12.11 -16.08 -10.25
C GLU A 124 -11.04 -16.39 -11.30
N SER A 125 -9.99 -15.56 -11.39
CA SER A 125 -8.91 -15.75 -12.36
C SER A 125 -7.80 -16.67 -11.86
N ASN A 126 -7.89 -17.22 -10.64
CA ASN A 126 -6.79 -17.92 -9.98
C ASN A 126 -5.49 -17.08 -9.99
N ALA A 127 -5.59 -15.81 -9.64
CA ALA A 127 -4.44 -14.91 -9.66
C ALA A 127 -3.37 -15.34 -8.66
N ASP A 128 -2.10 -15.19 -9.04
CA ASP A 128 -0.94 -15.38 -8.17
C ASP A 128 -0.75 -14.19 -7.22
N LEU A 129 -1.05 -12.96 -7.67
CA LEU A 129 -0.88 -11.71 -6.92
C LEU A 129 -2.03 -10.72 -7.17
N PHE A 130 -2.30 -9.87 -6.16
CA PHE A 130 -3.20 -8.73 -6.27
C PHE A 130 -2.46 -7.41 -5.96
N ILE A 131 -2.44 -6.47 -6.90
CA ILE A 131 -1.72 -5.19 -6.76
C ILE A 131 -2.71 -4.04 -6.90
N SER A 132 -3.05 -3.35 -5.82
CA SER A 132 -3.83 -2.11 -5.90
C SER A 132 -2.91 -0.90 -6.03
N VAL A 133 -3.20 0.01 -6.96
CA VAL A 133 -2.38 1.19 -7.27
C VAL A 133 -3.16 2.44 -6.90
N HIS A 134 -2.57 3.25 -6.03
CA HIS A 134 -3.12 4.48 -5.47
C HIS A 134 -2.14 5.65 -5.58
N THR A 135 -2.66 6.86 -5.42
CA THR A 135 -1.85 8.08 -5.35
C THR A 135 -2.25 8.87 -4.12
N ASN A 136 -1.29 9.07 -3.22
CA ASN A 136 -1.53 9.60 -1.90
C ASN A 136 -1.83 11.11 -1.93
N SER A 137 -2.35 11.64 -0.83
CA SER A 137 -2.59 13.07 -0.62
C SER A 137 -2.39 13.41 0.84
N PHE A 138 -2.04 14.65 1.12
CA PHE A 138 -1.84 15.10 2.49
C PHE A 138 -2.05 16.62 2.64
N PRO A 139 -2.65 17.10 3.75
CA PRO A 139 -2.80 18.53 4.01
C PRO A 139 -1.48 19.32 3.97
N ARG A 140 -0.37 18.75 4.46
CA ARG A 140 0.95 19.40 4.36
C ARG A 140 1.56 19.10 2.99
N SER A 141 1.62 20.10 2.13
CA SER A 141 2.13 19.99 0.76
C SER A 141 3.63 19.66 0.65
N SER A 142 4.38 19.63 1.76
CA SER A 142 5.78 19.22 1.77
C SER A 142 5.99 17.71 1.92
N THR A 143 4.96 16.94 2.30
CA THR A 143 5.06 15.48 2.47
C THR A 143 5.23 14.82 1.11
N TYR A 144 6.10 13.81 1.01
CA TYR A 144 6.42 13.12 -0.22
C TYR A 144 6.83 11.66 0.01
N GLY A 145 6.98 10.90 -1.08
CA GLY A 145 7.57 9.58 -1.11
C GLY A 145 6.56 8.47 -1.42
N MET A 146 6.97 7.53 -2.26
CA MET A 146 6.21 6.30 -2.53
C MET A 146 6.23 5.33 -1.34
N GLU A 147 5.14 4.59 -1.14
CA GLU A 147 5.01 3.61 -0.06
C GLU A 147 4.15 2.41 -0.47
N THR A 148 4.39 1.25 0.15
CA THR A 148 3.69 0.00 -0.17
C THR A 148 3.15 -0.66 1.09
N TYR A 149 1.88 -1.03 1.06
CA TYR A 149 1.15 -1.62 2.18
C TYR A 149 0.84 -3.09 1.96
N TYR A 150 0.77 -3.85 3.05
CA TYR A 150 0.41 -5.28 3.07
C TYR A 150 -0.48 -5.60 4.27
N HIS A 151 -1.18 -6.74 4.22
CA HIS A 151 -1.98 -7.21 5.35
C HIS A 151 -1.07 -7.73 6.48
N LEU A 152 -1.32 -7.32 7.74
CA LEU A 152 -0.45 -7.59 8.89
C LEU A 152 -0.07 -9.06 9.07
N LYS A 153 -1.00 -9.98 8.80
CA LYS A 153 -0.79 -11.44 8.98
C LYS A 153 -0.22 -12.12 7.73
N SER A 154 -0.05 -11.41 6.63
CA SER A 154 0.44 -11.96 5.37
C SER A 154 1.95 -11.78 5.23
N SER A 155 2.71 -12.82 5.58
CA SER A 155 4.16 -12.86 5.39
C SER A 155 4.58 -12.73 3.93
N THR A 156 3.74 -13.22 3.03
CA THR A 156 3.93 -13.22 1.58
C THR A 156 3.62 -11.86 0.97
N GLY A 157 2.53 -11.22 1.39
CA GLY A 157 2.22 -9.83 1.07
C GLY A 157 3.31 -8.87 1.58
N LYS A 158 3.84 -9.12 2.79
CA LYS A 158 4.98 -8.36 3.32
C LYS A 158 6.22 -8.46 2.44
N ALA A 159 6.62 -9.66 2.05
CA ALA A 159 7.79 -9.86 1.20
C ALA A 159 7.62 -9.19 -0.18
N LEU A 160 6.41 -9.28 -0.76
CA LEU A 160 6.07 -8.57 -2.00
C LEU A 160 6.19 -7.05 -1.82
N ALA A 161 5.62 -6.50 -0.76
CA ALA A 161 5.67 -5.07 -0.46
C ALA A 161 7.11 -4.56 -0.28
N GLU A 162 7.95 -5.31 0.43
CA GLU A 162 9.36 -4.95 0.64
C GLU A 162 10.16 -4.93 -0.68
N LEU A 163 9.92 -5.90 -1.57
CA LEU A 163 10.59 -5.98 -2.86
C LEU A 163 10.16 -4.88 -3.82
N ILE A 164 8.86 -4.55 -3.87
CA ILE A 164 8.34 -3.42 -4.63
C ILE A 164 8.87 -2.09 -4.06
N GLN A 165 8.76 -1.88 -2.75
CA GLN A 165 9.23 -0.66 -2.08
C GLN A 165 10.71 -0.41 -2.37
N LYS A 166 11.55 -1.46 -2.34
CA LYS A 166 12.97 -1.35 -2.66
C LYS A 166 13.20 -0.78 -4.06
N GLN A 167 12.45 -1.22 -5.08
CA GLN A 167 12.59 -0.67 -6.43
C GLN A 167 12.10 0.78 -6.52
N LEU A 168 10.96 1.09 -5.89
CA LEU A 168 10.42 2.46 -5.87
C LEU A 168 11.40 3.46 -5.24
N THR A 169 12.07 3.08 -4.15
CA THR A 169 13.08 3.95 -3.50
C THR A 169 14.31 4.23 -4.38
N LEU A 170 14.59 3.43 -5.40
CA LEU A 170 15.67 3.71 -6.35
C LEU A 170 15.33 4.86 -7.31
N LEU A 171 14.04 5.09 -7.58
CA LEU A 171 13.56 6.20 -8.42
C LEU A 171 13.57 7.55 -7.67
N GLN A 172 13.56 7.50 -6.34
CA GLN A 172 13.50 8.66 -5.46
C GLN A 172 14.41 8.39 -4.26
N THR A 173 15.71 8.60 -4.42
CA THR A 173 16.73 8.20 -3.44
C THR A 173 16.65 8.96 -2.11
N ASP A 174 15.93 10.08 -2.07
CA ASP A 174 15.59 10.84 -0.87
C ASP A 174 14.33 10.32 -0.16
N ASN A 175 13.64 9.31 -0.71
CA ASN A 175 12.51 8.63 -0.08
C ASN A 175 13.00 7.66 1.01
N LYS A 176 12.61 7.92 2.25
CA LYS A 176 12.95 7.09 3.43
C LYS A 176 11.80 6.17 3.89
N ARG A 177 10.65 6.22 3.22
CA ARG A 177 9.47 5.42 3.56
C ARG A 177 9.76 3.94 3.38
N LYS A 178 9.20 3.14 4.27
CA LYS A 178 9.27 1.67 4.27
C LYS A 178 7.90 1.09 3.98
N SER A 179 7.86 -0.17 3.56
CA SER A 179 6.59 -0.90 3.49
C SER A 179 6.01 -1.11 4.89
N LYS A 180 4.68 -1.07 5.01
CA LYS A 180 3.98 -1.11 6.31
C LYS A 180 2.75 -2.01 6.26
N ALA A 181 2.38 -2.57 7.40
CA ALA A 181 1.08 -3.20 7.54
C ALA A 181 -0.02 -2.11 7.50
N GLY A 182 -1.13 -2.39 6.81
CA GLY A 182 -2.29 -1.49 6.73
C GLY A 182 -3.60 -2.26 6.77
N ASP A 183 -4.67 -1.61 7.22
CA ASP A 183 -6.00 -2.21 7.39
C ASP A 183 -6.92 -1.93 6.18
N TYR A 184 -6.35 -1.99 4.97
CA TYR A 184 -7.11 -1.67 3.76
C TYR A 184 -7.97 -2.85 3.35
N TYR A 185 -9.25 -2.58 3.07
CA TYR A 185 -10.23 -3.62 2.78
C TYR A 185 -9.77 -4.58 1.69
N ILE A 186 -9.20 -4.03 0.61
CA ILE A 186 -8.84 -4.79 -0.59
C ILE A 186 -7.69 -5.77 -0.37
N ILE A 187 -6.75 -5.45 0.53
CA ILE A 187 -5.64 -6.36 0.87
C ILE A 187 -6.03 -7.31 2.01
N ASN A 188 -6.94 -6.89 2.89
CA ASN A 188 -7.39 -7.70 4.02
C ASN A 188 -8.31 -8.86 3.61
N GLN A 189 -9.14 -8.66 2.58
CA GLN A 189 -10.06 -9.70 2.09
C GLN A 189 -9.44 -10.56 0.99
N SER A 190 -8.23 -10.24 0.52
CA SER A 190 -7.52 -11.06 -0.46
C SER A 190 -7.03 -12.36 0.16
N GLN A 191 -7.28 -13.48 -0.52
CA GLN A 191 -6.78 -14.82 -0.13
C GLN A 191 -5.41 -15.15 -0.75
N ILE A 192 -4.89 -14.23 -1.57
CA ILE A 192 -3.59 -14.32 -2.23
C ILE A 192 -2.71 -13.15 -1.77
N PRO A 193 -1.37 -13.21 -1.98
CA PRO A 193 -0.51 -12.10 -1.63
C PRO A 193 -0.98 -10.80 -2.30
N ALA A 194 -1.33 -9.82 -1.48
CA ALA A 194 -1.89 -8.55 -1.92
C ALA A 194 -1.13 -7.36 -1.35
N VAL A 195 -0.98 -6.32 -2.15
CA VAL A 195 -0.39 -5.04 -1.73
C VAL A 195 -1.19 -3.86 -2.27
N LEU A 196 -1.13 -2.75 -1.53
CA LEU A 196 -1.59 -1.43 -1.99
C LEU A 196 -0.35 -0.54 -2.14
N VAL A 197 -0.11 -0.03 -3.34
CA VAL A 197 1.06 0.80 -3.68
C VAL A 197 0.60 2.24 -3.84
N GLU A 198 1.10 3.13 -2.99
CA GLU A 198 0.94 4.57 -3.10
C GLU A 198 2.12 5.15 -3.89
N VAL A 199 1.87 5.63 -5.11
CA VAL A 199 2.90 5.99 -6.10
C VAL A 199 3.45 7.42 -5.97
N GLY A 200 3.14 8.11 -4.87
CA GLY A 200 3.57 9.47 -4.55
C GLY A 200 2.41 10.33 -4.04
N PHE A 201 2.68 11.58 -3.67
CA PHE A 201 1.68 12.51 -3.11
C PHE A 201 1.22 13.56 -4.14
N ILE A 202 -0.05 13.52 -4.53
CA ILE A 202 -0.67 14.50 -5.42
C ILE A 202 -0.69 15.92 -4.82
N SER A 203 -0.70 16.02 -3.50
CA SER A 203 -0.63 17.29 -2.76
C SER A 203 0.75 17.93 -2.80
N ASN A 204 1.81 17.15 -3.05
CA ASN A 204 3.18 17.65 -3.14
C ASN A 204 3.46 18.26 -4.52
N PRO A 205 3.84 19.55 -4.63
CA PRO A 205 4.08 20.17 -5.94
C PRO A 205 5.17 19.50 -6.77
N ARG A 206 6.24 18.99 -6.14
CA ARG A 206 7.33 18.30 -6.84
C ARG A 206 6.85 16.96 -7.38
N GLU A 207 6.21 16.14 -6.56
CA GLU A 207 5.72 14.82 -6.99
C GLU A 207 4.57 14.96 -7.99
N ARG A 208 3.65 15.89 -7.79
CA ARG A 208 2.59 16.20 -8.77
C ARG A 208 3.16 16.52 -10.16
N ASN A 209 4.18 17.37 -10.23
CA ASN A 209 4.83 17.71 -11.50
C ASN A 209 5.50 16.49 -12.15
N LEU A 210 6.11 15.60 -11.35
CA LEU A 210 6.69 14.35 -11.83
C LEU A 210 5.62 13.38 -12.34
N LEU A 211 4.53 13.21 -11.60
CA LEU A 211 3.39 12.33 -11.92
C LEU A 211 2.67 12.75 -13.22
N LEU A 212 2.77 14.02 -13.64
CA LEU A 212 2.28 14.48 -14.93
C LEU A 212 3.15 14.04 -16.12
N THR A 213 4.38 13.58 -15.88
CA THR A 213 5.31 13.20 -16.96
C THR A 213 5.15 11.72 -17.32
N ASN A 214 5.17 11.41 -18.62
CA ASN A 214 5.10 10.03 -19.11
C ASN A 214 6.30 9.20 -18.61
N ASN A 215 7.51 9.74 -18.69
CA ASN A 215 8.73 9.02 -18.32
C ASN A 215 8.74 8.60 -16.84
N TYR A 216 8.22 9.43 -15.94
CA TYR A 216 8.15 9.08 -14.52
C TYR A 216 7.12 7.99 -14.26
N ARG A 217 5.94 8.06 -14.90
CA ARG A 217 4.91 7.01 -14.83
C ARG A 217 5.38 5.68 -15.41
N ASP A 218 6.15 5.71 -16.51
CA ASP A 218 6.83 4.52 -17.05
C ASP A 218 7.85 3.96 -16.06
N SER A 219 8.66 4.83 -15.44
CA SER A 219 9.66 4.42 -14.45
C SER A 219 9.02 3.76 -13.22
N ILE A 220 7.92 4.33 -12.69
CA ILE A 220 7.15 3.73 -11.60
C ILE A 220 6.64 2.33 -12.00
N ALA A 221 6.05 2.22 -13.19
CA ALA A 221 5.53 0.95 -13.68
C ALA A 221 6.63 -0.12 -13.80
N ASP A 222 7.79 0.24 -14.32
CA ASP A 222 8.94 -0.66 -14.43
C ASP A 222 9.52 -1.04 -13.07
N ALA A 223 9.56 -0.12 -12.11
CA ALA A 223 9.98 -0.41 -10.74
C ALA A 223 9.04 -1.42 -10.05
N ILE A 224 7.73 -1.22 -10.17
CA ILE A 224 6.73 -2.18 -9.64
C ILE A 224 6.87 -3.53 -10.34
N GLY A 225 6.96 -3.55 -11.67
CA GLY A 225 7.14 -4.78 -12.44
C GLY A 225 8.43 -5.53 -12.11
N THR A 226 9.51 -4.81 -11.83
CA THR A 226 10.80 -5.39 -11.38
C THR A 226 10.70 -5.93 -9.94
N GLY A 227 9.97 -5.26 -9.05
CA GLY A 227 9.70 -5.75 -7.70
C GLY A 227 8.93 -7.08 -7.73
N ILE A 228 7.94 -7.19 -8.60
CA ILE A 228 7.15 -8.41 -8.82
C ILE A 228 8.02 -9.53 -9.41
N GLU A 229 8.87 -9.23 -10.40
CA GLU A 229 9.83 -10.19 -10.94
C GLU A 229 10.78 -10.74 -9.86
N HIS A 230 11.31 -9.86 -9.01
CA HIS A 230 12.12 -10.28 -7.87
C HIS A 230 11.34 -11.15 -6.89
N TYR A 231 10.05 -10.86 -6.66
CA TYR A 231 9.20 -11.70 -5.82
C TYR A 231 9.11 -13.13 -6.36
N PHE A 232 8.81 -13.31 -7.64
CA PHE A 232 8.73 -14.66 -8.23
C PHE A 232 10.10 -15.35 -8.39
N ASN A 233 11.20 -14.60 -8.44
CA ASN A 233 12.54 -15.20 -8.37
C ASN A 233 12.82 -15.83 -6.99
N VAL A 234 12.33 -15.21 -5.91
CA VAL A 234 12.44 -15.75 -4.54
C VAL A 234 11.36 -16.79 -4.26
N PHE A 235 10.17 -16.63 -4.85
CA PHE A 235 9.00 -17.48 -4.62
C PHE A 235 8.38 -18.01 -5.94
N PRO A 236 9.05 -18.95 -6.66
CA PRO A 236 8.65 -19.34 -8.01
C PRO A 236 7.25 -19.96 -8.14
N GLN A 237 6.77 -20.63 -7.09
CA GLN A 237 5.48 -21.33 -7.08
C GLN A 237 4.33 -20.49 -6.47
N GLY A 238 4.59 -19.24 -6.07
CA GLY A 238 3.71 -18.55 -5.12
C GLY A 238 3.81 -19.19 -3.73
N VAL A 239 3.64 -18.42 -2.67
CA VAL A 239 3.82 -18.94 -1.30
C VAL A 239 2.46 -19.22 -0.67
N GLN A 240 2.31 -20.40 -0.05
CA GLN A 240 1.23 -20.65 0.90
C GLN A 240 1.48 -19.84 2.18
N GLU A 241 0.48 -19.05 2.60
CA GLU A 241 0.60 -18.20 3.78
C GLU A 241 1.09 -18.98 5.00
N SER A 242 2.15 -18.48 5.63
CA SER A 242 2.47 -18.84 7.00
C SER A 242 2.10 -17.66 7.88
N VAL A 243 1.18 -17.89 8.82
CA VAL A 243 0.75 -16.92 9.81
C VAL A 243 1.93 -16.65 10.74
N GLN A 244 2.57 -15.48 10.58
CA GLN A 244 3.47 -14.95 11.59
C GLN A 244 2.71 -13.99 12.48
N THR A 245 2.69 -14.28 13.79
CA THR A 245 2.28 -13.34 14.83
C THR A 245 3.39 -12.30 14.99
N ILE A 246 3.33 -11.23 14.19
CA ILE A 246 4.18 -10.05 14.41
C ILE A 246 3.40 -9.11 15.32
N SER A 247 3.93 -8.87 16.51
CA SER A 247 3.46 -7.82 17.40
C SER A 247 3.63 -6.45 16.74
N GLN A 248 2.56 -5.66 16.62
CA GLN A 248 2.68 -4.25 16.24
C GLN A 248 1.80 -3.35 17.09
N GLU A 249 2.46 -2.26 17.51
CA GLU A 249 1.94 -0.95 17.91
C GLU A 249 0.54 -0.90 18.52
N GLY A 250 0.51 -0.63 19.83
CA GLY A 250 -0.66 -0.13 20.54
C GLY A 250 -0.32 1.19 21.24
N PRO A 251 -1.33 1.91 21.76
CA PRO A 251 -1.09 3.14 22.49
C PRO A 251 -0.10 2.91 23.67
N PRO A 252 0.90 3.78 23.88
CA PRO A 252 1.78 3.72 25.04
C PRO A 252 1.00 3.74 26.36
N VAL A 253 1.52 3.02 27.36
CA VAL A 253 0.89 2.74 28.66
C VAL A 253 0.41 4.02 29.37
N TYR A 254 -0.78 3.92 29.96
CA TYR A 254 -1.50 4.96 30.72
C TYR A 254 -0.61 5.76 31.68
N SER A 255 -0.71 7.09 31.63
CA SER A 255 -0.13 8.03 32.62
C SER A 255 -1.19 8.44 33.65
N LYS A 256 -0.81 8.55 34.93
CA LYS A 256 -1.76 8.74 36.05
C LYS A 256 -2.37 10.16 36.14
N ASP A 257 -1.76 11.16 35.51
CA ASP A 257 -2.08 12.59 35.73
C ASP A 257 -2.42 13.37 34.44
N ALA A 258 -2.54 12.69 33.29
CA ALA A 258 -2.98 13.27 32.02
C ALA A 258 -3.72 12.21 31.19
N TYR A 259 -4.65 12.66 30.35
CA TYR A 259 -5.15 11.81 29.27
C TYR A 259 -4.42 12.17 27.98
N LYS A 260 -4.16 11.18 27.14
CA LYS A 260 -3.37 11.34 25.92
C LYS A 260 -4.28 11.45 24.70
N LEU A 261 -3.99 12.43 23.85
CA LEU A 261 -4.48 12.45 22.49
C LEU A 261 -3.34 12.04 21.58
N TYR A 262 -3.64 11.20 20.60
CA TYR A 262 -2.64 10.70 19.67
C TYR A 262 -2.80 11.44 18.36
N PHE A 263 -1.88 12.36 18.09
CA PHE A 263 -1.88 13.10 16.83
C PHE A 263 -0.78 12.58 15.93
N PRO A 264 -1.04 12.49 14.61
CA PRO A 264 0.02 12.19 13.67
C PRO A 264 1.20 13.16 13.77
N ASN A 265 2.42 12.66 13.61
CA ASN A 265 3.60 13.52 13.45
C ASN A 265 3.54 14.30 12.12
N SER A 266 4.59 15.07 11.83
CA SER A 266 4.61 15.92 10.63
C SER A 266 4.56 15.15 9.31
N ASP A 267 5.01 13.89 9.34
CA ASP A 267 5.27 13.06 8.16
C ASP A 267 4.24 11.91 8.03
N LEU A 268 3.27 11.85 8.96
CA LEU A 268 2.30 10.79 9.17
C LEU A 268 2.88 9.38 9.29
N GLU A 269 4.13 9.26 9.74
CA GLU A 269 4.74 7.93 9.89
C GLU A 269 4.35 7.25 11.19
N SER A 270 3.97 8.04 12.20
CA SER A 270 3.62 7.56 13.54
C SER A 270 2.66 8.53 14.23
N LEU A 271 2.00 8.01 15.27
CA LEU A 271 1.22 8.80 16.21
C LEU A 271 2.10 9.26 17.38
N VAL A 272 2.01 10.54 17.70
CA VAL A 272 2.70 11.18 18.83
C VAL A 272 1.68 11.43 19.93
N PRO A 273 1.93 10.96 21.17
CA PRO A 273 1.07 11.29 22.30
C PRO A 273 1.25 12.76 22.68
N GLU A 274 0.15 13.47 22.82
CA GLU A 274 0.08 14.83 23.38
C GLU A 274 -0.76 14.78 24.66
N ASP A 275 -0.17 15.24 25.77
CA ASP A 275 -0.84 15.24 27.06
C ASP A 275 -1.89 16.35 27.14
N ARG A 276 -3.06 16.02 27.68
CA ARG A 276 -4.08 16.98 28.10
C ARG A 276 -4.21 16.91 29.62
N HIS A 277 -3.95 18.05 30.26
CA HIS A 277 -3.99 18.15 31.71
C HIS A 277 -5.41 18.43 32.20
N ILE A 278 -5.84 17.64 33.18
CA ILE A 278 -7.09 17.83 33.90
C ILE A 278 -6.86 17.48 35.36
N ASN A 279 -7.54 18.18 36.27
CA ASN A 279 -7.46 17.87 37.70
C ASN A 279 -7.88 16.41 37.95
N ARG A 280 -7.02 15.63 38.62
CA ARG A 280 -7.23 14.20 38.87
C ARG A 280 -8.52 13.88 39.62
N LEU A 281 -8.93 14.72 40.57
CA LEU A 281 -10.17 14.54 41.32
C LEU A 281 -11.41 14.81 40.46
N VAL A 282 -11.28 15.65 39.43
CA VAL A 282 -12.33 15.86 38.44
C VAL A 282 -12.38 14.66 37.51
N TRP A 283 -11.25 14.25 36.94
CA TRP A 283 -11.17 13.11 36.02
C TRP A 283 -11.70 11.81 36.64
N SER A 284 -11.36 11.52 37.90
CA SER A 284 -11.82 10.30 38.58
C SER A 284 -13.34 10.25 38.78
N LYS A 285 -14.00 11.41 38.86
CA LYS A 285 -15.46 11.52 39.03
C LYS A 285 -16.23 11.47 37.72
N LEU A 286 -15.56 11.67 36.57
CA LEU A 286 -16.22 11.59 35.27
C LEU A 286 -16.61 10.15 34.97
N THR A 287 -17.85 9.98 34.51
CA THR A 287 -18.31 8.71 33.92
C THR A 287 -17.48 8.39 32.68
N LEU A 288 -17.50 7.12 32.27
CA LEU A 288 -16.79 6.68 31.08
C LEU A 288 -17.23 7.48 29.83
N LEU A 289 -18.54 7.71 29.69
CA LEU A 289 -19.10 8.52 28.59
C LEU A 289 -18.63 9.97 28.62
N GLN A 290 -18.53 10.60 29.80
CA GLN A 290 -18.03 11.97 29.92
C GLN A 290 -16.55 12.08 29.55
N LYS A 291 -15.72 11.11 29.96
CA LYS A 291 -14.30 11.04 29.57
C LYS A 291 -14.15 10.91 28.06
N SER A 292 -14.92 10.01 27.46
CA SER A 292 -14.91 9.78 26.02
C SER A 292 -15.34 11.01 25.22
N ASN A 293 -16.39 11.73 25.64
CA ASN A 293 -16.80 12.98 25.01
C ASN A 293 -15.71 14.06 25.10
N LEU A 294 -15.06 14.20 26.26
CA LEU A 294 -13.97 15.17 26.44
C LEU A 294 -12.79 14.85 25.51
N VAL A 295 -12.36 13.59 25.48
CA VAL A 295 -11.25 13.12 24.63
C VAL A 295 -11.55 13.38 23.16
N LEU A 296 -12.73 13.01 22.67
CA LEU A 296 -13.07 13.20 21.25
C LEU A 296 -13.22 14.68 20.88
N GLY A 297 -13.82 15.49 21.77
CA GLY A 297 -13.96 16.93 21.54
C GLY A 297 -12.60 17.62 21.38
N GLU A 298 -11.63 17.26 22.22
CA GLU A 298 -10.27 17.79 22.15
C GLU A 298 -9.48 17.22 20.96
N LEU A 299 -9.73 15.97 20.58
CA LEU A 299 -9.14 15.37 19.39
C LEU A 299 -9.55 16.13 18.11
N ILE A 300 -10.83 16.49 18.00
CA ILE A 300 -11.37 17.28 16.87
C ILE A 300 -10.79 18.71 16.87
N GLN A 301 -10.58 19.31 18.04
CA GLN A 301 -9.92 20.62 18.14
C GLN A 301 -8.50 20.60 17.57
N GLY A 302 -7.83 19.44 17.62
CA GLY A 302 -6.53 19.21 16.99
C GLY A 302 -5.34 19.36 17.95
N PRO A 303 -4.11 19.17 17.43
CA PRO A 303 -2.90 19.28 18.23
C PRO A 303 -2.63 20.72 18.65
N LEU A 304 -2.03 20.90 19.83
CA LEU A 304 -1.52 22.18 20.32
C LEU A 304 -0.08 22.43 19.83
N THR A 305 0.64 21.36 19.49
CA THR A 305 2.01 21.44 18.99
C THR A 305 2.07 21.57 17.48
N VAL A 306 3.00 22.40 16.99
CA VAL A 306 3.21 22.62 15.54
C VAL A 306 3.85 21.42 14.82
N THR A 307 4.44 20.50 15.57
CA THR A 307 5.07 19.27 15.06
C THR A 307 4.06 18.18 14.73
N SER A 308 2.85 18.27 15.27
CA SER A 308 1.77 17.33 15.01
C SER A 308 0.81 17.87 13.97
N THR A 309 0.11 16.98 13.27
CA THR A 309 -0.79 17.33 12.18
C THR A 309 -2.22 16.97 12.52
N ARG A 310 -3.16 17.85 12.16
CA ARG A 310 -4.59 17.57 12.22
C ARG A 310 -5.01 16.74 11.01
N THR A 311 -5.78 15.69 11.22
CA THR A 311 -6.39 14.90 10.14
C THR A 311 -7.92 14.82 10.20
N ILE A 312 -8.53 15.10 11.36
CA ILE A 312 -9.98 15.26 11.49
C ILE A 312 -10.34 16.72 11.19
N ALA A 313 -11.27 16.95 10.28
CA ALA A 313 -11.69 18.29 9.91
C ALA A 313 -12.30 19.03 11.13
N PRO A 314 -11.97 20.30 11.39
CA PRO A 314 -12.52 21.07 12.52
C PRO A 314 -14.06 21.22 12.48
N THR A 315 -14.65 21.05 11.30
CA THR A 315 -16.08 21.05 11.01
C THR A 315 -16.79 19.78 11.49
N THR A 316 -16.03 18.70 11.71
CA THR A 316 -16.55 17.41 12.17
C THR A 316 -17.24 17.54 13.51
N LYS A 317 -18.46 17.00 13.62
CA LYS A 317 -19.24 16.95 14.86
C LYS A 317 -19.39 15.51 15.32
N ILE A 318 -19.54 15.34 16.63
CA ILE A 318 -19.97 14.07 17.23
C ILE A 318 -21.50 14.13 17.29
N LEU A 319 -22.18 13.35 16.46
CA LEU A 319 -23.64 13.25 16.43
C LEU A 319 -24.16 12.39 17.58
N SER A 320 -23.47 11.28 17.86
CA SER A 320 -23.74 10.45 19.03
C SER A 320 -22.50 9.71 19.51
N LEU A 321 -22.48 9.38 20.80
CA LEU A 321 -21.46 8.57 21.44
C LEU A 321 -22.12 7.65 22.47
N THR A 322 -21.98 6.35 22.28
CA THR A 322 -22.47 5.36 23.25
C THR A 322 -21.37 4.35 23.57
N ILE A 323 -21.43 3.74 24.75
CA ILE A 323 -20.48 2.71 25.15
C ILE A 323 -21.26 1.46 25.51
N ARG A 324 -20.98 0.36 24.81
CA ARG A 324 -21.63 -0.94 25.03
C ARG A 324 -20.57 -2.02 25.15
N ASN A 325 -20.57 -2.76 26.26
CA ASN A 325 -19.62 -3.85 26.52
C ASN A 325 -18.15 -3.44 26.32
N GLY A 326 -17.81 -2.20 26.70
CA GLY A 326 -16.46 -1.65 26.54
C GLY A 326 -16.12 -1.17 25.12
N VAL A 327 -17.05 -1.22 24.16
CA VAL A 327 -16.85 -0.65 22.82
C VAL A 327 -17.46 0.75 22.76
N ALA A 328 -16.66 1.75 22.39
CA ALA A 328 -17.15 3.10 22.09
C ALA A 328 -17.70 3.15 20.66
N ILE A 329 -18.99 3.38 20.53
CA ILE A 329 -19.67 3.54 19.25
C ILE A 329 -19.83 5.05 19.02
N ILE A 330 -19.08 5.58 18.06
CA ILE A 330 -18.96 7.01 17.76
C ILE A 330 -19.60 7.29 16.41
N ASP A 331 -20.58 8.19 16.37
CA ASP A 331 -21.19 8.66 15.13
C ASP A 331 -20.72 10.08 14.84
N PHE A 332 -19.96 10.26 13.76
CA PHE A 332 -19.48 11.56 13.30
C PHE A 332 -20.40 12.15 12.24
N SER A 333 -20.43 13.47 12.14
CA SER A 333 -21.06 14.12 10.98
C SER A 333 -20.30 13.79 9.70
N LYS A 334 -21.00 13.89 8.56
CA LYS A 334 -20.45 13.61 7.23
C LYS A 334 -19.21 14.45 6.88
N ASP A 335 -18.99 15.58 7.56
CA ASP A 335 -17.84 16.46 7.36
C ASP A 335 -16.50 15.74 7.55
N ILE A 336 -16.44 14.69 8.39
CA ILE A 336 -15.21 13.87 8.55
C ILE A 336 -14.75 13.23 7.24
N ARG A 337 -15.69 12.97 6.32
CA ARG A 337 -15.50 12.37 5.00
C ARG A 337 -15.54 13.42 3.90
N ASP A 338 -16.54 14.31 3.92
CA ASP A 338 -16.74 15.30 2.87
C ASP A 338 -15.57 16.32 2.81
N ASP A 339 -14.95 16.64 3.96
CA ASP A 339 -13.77 17.52 4.05
C ASP A 339 -12.43 16.73 4.14
N PHE A 340 -12.47 15.42 3.90
CA PHE A 340 -11.29 14.57 4.02
C PHE A 340 -10.29 14.86 2.88
N PRO A 341 -9.00 15.09 3.19
CA PRO A 341 -8.00 15.46 2.19
C PRO A 341 -7.64 14.36 1.18
N GLY A 342 -8.16 13.14 1.38
CA GLY A 342 -7.86 11.95 0.57
C GLY A 342 -6.56 11.25 0.98
N GLY A 343 -6.28 10.11 0.34
CA GLY A 343 -5.07 9.29 0.56
C GLY A 343 -5.25 8.18 1.60
N ALA A 344 -4.78 6.97 1.29
CA ALA A 344 -4.96 5.80 2.12
C ALA A 344 -4.22 5.94 3.47
N LEU A 345 -3.00 6.51 3.44
CA LEU A 345 -2.20 6.79 4.64
C LEU A 345 -2.93 7.72 5.62
N VAL A 346 -3.57 8.77 5.11
CA VAL A 346 -4.26 9.74 5.95
C VAL A 346 -5.48 9.08 6.60
N GLU A 347 -6.14 8.17 5.89
CA GLU A 347 -7.32 7.47 6.39
C GLU A 347 -6.93 6.53 7.53
N ASP A 348 -5.91 5.69 7.31
CA ASP A 348 -5.35 4.78 8.31
C ASP A 348 -4.94 5.53 9.58
N ILE A 349 -4.14 6.58 9.45
CA ILE A 349 -3.63 7.29 10.63
C ILE A 349 -4.71 8.10 11.35
N THR A 350 -5.76 8.53 10.65
CA THR A 350 -6.93 9.19 11.25
C THR A 350 -7.72 8.20 12.10
N ILE A 351 -7.99 7.01 11.57
CA ILE A 351 -8.67 5.95 12.31
C ILE A 351 -7.84 5.56 13.54
N LYS A 352 -6.53 5.32 13.37
CA LYS A 352 -5.62 5.00 14.50
C LYS A 352 -5.59 6.12 15.54
N SER A 353 -5.58 7.39 15.12
CA SER A 353 -5.63 8.55 16.02
C SER A 353 -6.87 8.53 16.91
N ILE A 354 -8.05 8.24 16.33
CA ILE A 354 -9.31 8.08 17.06
C ILE A 354 -9.25 6.87 18.00
N VAL A 355 -8.87 5.70 17.47
CA VAL A 355 -8.85 4.44 18.21
C VAL A 355 -7.90 4.51 19.40
N TRP A 356 -6.68 5.00 19.23
CA TRP A 356 -5.68 5.07 20.29
C TRP A 356 -6.05 6.12 21.35
N SER A 357 -6.59 7.26 20.93
CA SER A 357 -7.05 8.30 21.87
C SER A 357 -8.22 7.81 22.73
N MET A 358 -9.05 6.92 22.21
CA MET A 358 -10.20 6.37 22.92
C MET A 358 -9.83 5.16 23.80
N THR A 359 -9.05 4.23 23.27
CA THR A 359 -8.67 2.97 23.95
C THR A 359 -7.64 3.16 25.05
N GLN A 360 -7.02 4.33 25.17
CA GLN A 360 -6.25 4.70 26.38
C GLN A 360 -7.14 4.91 27.61
N ILE A 361 -8.44 5.17 27.44
CA ILE A 361 -9.38 5.35 28.55
C ILE A 361 -9.69 3.97 29.15
N PRO A 362 -9.36 3.71 30.43
CA PRO A 362 -9.66 2.41 31.05
C PRO A 362 -11.16 2.11 30.99
N GLY A 363 -11.50 0.95 30.41
CA GLY A 363 -12.89 0.53 30.16
C GLY A 363 -13.34 0.66 28.70
N ILE A 364 -12.53 1.26 27.83
CA ILE A 364 -12.71 1.24 26.38
C ILE A 364 -11.75 0.22 25.75
N ASN A 365 -12.30 -0.89 25.26
CA ASN A 365 -11.57 -2.01 24.68
C ASN A 365 -11.60 -2.01 23.13
N GLY A 366 -12.35 -1.08 22.55
CA GLY A 366 -12.43 -0.93 21.10
C GLY A 366 -13.31 0.24 20.71
N VAL A 367 -13.26 0.57 19.42
CA VAL A 367 -14.03 1.68 18.83
C VAL A 367 -14.76 1.17 17.59
N SER A 368 -16.03 1.57 17.45
CA SER A 368 -16.79 1.46 16.21
C SER A 368 -17.12 2.87 15.73
N ILE A 369 -16.94 3.12 14.44
CA ILE A 369 -17.12 4.45 13.85
C ILE A 369 -18.30 4.40 12.87
N LEU A 370 -19.19 5.38 12.99
CA LEU A 370 -20.29 5.64 12.07
C LEU A 370 -20.13 7.04 11.49
N ILE A 371 -20.67 7.24 10.30
CA ILE A 371 -20.72 8.55 9.65
C ILE A 371 -22.18 8.85 9.34
N ASN A 372 -22.78 9.84 10.00
CA ASN A 372 -24.18 10.24 9.84
C ASN A 372 -25.18 9.08 10.05
N GLY A 373 -24.94 8.27 11.08
CA GLY A 373 -25.70 7.07 11.41
C GLY A 373 -25.35 5.85 10.55
N GLU A 374 -24.39 5.96 9.62
CA GLU A 374 -24.01 4.89 8.71
C GLU A 374 -22.78 4.08 9.21
N TYR A 375 -22.98 2.79 9.52
CA TYR A 375 -21.99 1.81 10.01
C TYR A 375 -21.22 1.00 8.94
N GLY A 376 -19.94 1.24 8.68
CA GLY A 376 -19.21 0.49 7.63
C GLY A 376 -19.04 1.21 6.32
N ASP A 377 -19.33 2.51 6.33
CA ASP A 377 -18.77 3.47 5.36
C ASP A 377 -17.23 3.52 5.45
N SER A 378 -16.60 4.41 4.71
CA SER A 378 -15.16 4.70 4.80
C SER A 378 -14.93 6.22 4.87
N ILE A 379 -13.84 6.66 5.49
CA ILE A 379 -13.51 8.09 5.55
C ILE A 379 -12.90 8.56 4.22
N GLY A 380 -12.01 7.75 3.65
CA GLY A 380 -11.24 8.06 2.45
C GLY A 380 -11.42 7.06 1.31
N GLY A 381 -12.17 5.97 1.51
CA GLY A 381 -12.45 4.96 0.48
C GLY A 381 -11.67 3.67 0.60
N HIS A 382 -10.73 3.55 1.55
CA HIS A 382 -9.76 2.46 1.63
C HIS A 382 -10.00 1.52 2.82
N ILE A 383 -10.54 2.02 3.94
CA ILE A 383 -10.78 1.26 5.16
C ILE A 383 -12.29 1.28 5.48
N LEU A 384 -12.92 0.10 5.52
CA LEU A 384 -14.32 0.00 5.92
C LEU A 384 -14.45 0.10 7.44
N LEU A 385 -15.41 0.91 7.90
CA LEU A 385 -15.71 1.12 9.31
C LEU A 385 -16.74 0.09 9.85
N ASP A 386 -16.74 -1.13 9.29
CA ASP A 386 -17.80 -2.13 9.42
C ASP A 386 -17.52 -3.18 10.50
N HIS A 387 -16.56 -2.88 11.36
CA HIS A 387 -16.11 -3.73 12.45
C HIS A 387 -15.71 -2.88 13.66
N THR A 388 -15.30 -3.55 14.74
CA THR A 388 -14.74 -2.88 15.92
C THR A 388 -13.23 -2.87 15.79
N PHE A 389 -12.65 -1.67 15.83
CA PHE A 389 -11.20 -1.49 15.92
C PHE A 389 -10.73 -1.80 17.35
N PRO A 390 -9.89 -2.82 17.56
CA PRO A 390 -9.41 -3.23 18.88
C PRO A 390 -8.31 -2.30 19.43
N VAL A 391 -7.97 -2.46 20.72
CA VAL A 391 -6.83 -1.75 21.37
C VAL A 391 -5.49 -2.05 20.69
N GLN A 392 -5.32 -3.27 20.18
CA GLN A 392 -4.16 -3.70 19.40
C GLN A 392 -4.63 -4.48 18.17
N PRO A 393 -4.02 -4.27 16.99
CA PRO A 393 -4.40 -4.93 15.74
C PRO A 393 -4.27 -6.45 15.76
#